data_AF-A0A536YFL3-F1
#
_entry.id   AF-A0A536YFL3-F1
#
_cell.length_a   1.000
_cell.length_b   1.000
_cell.length_c   1.000
_cell.angle_alpha   90.00
_cell.angle_beta   90.00
_cell.angle_gamma   90.00
#
_symmetry.space_group_name_H-M   'P 1'
#
loop_
_entity.id
_entity.type
_entity.pdbx_description
1 polymer ?
#
loop_
_entity_poly.entity_id
_entity_poly.type
_entity_poly.pdbx_seq_one_letter_code
_entity_poly.pdbx_strand_id
1 'polypeptide(L)' 'APGYAVRKTLYKLYHVLNHANLFGGGYAAQAERMIERLLAEVR' A
#
# COMPACT_ATOMS: atom_id res chain seq x y z
N ALA A 1 -9.51 14.99 -9.22
CA ALA A 1 -10.73 14.17 -8.99
C ALA A 1 -10.79 13.72 -7.53
N PRO A 2 -11.99 13.64 -6.92
CA PRO A 2 -12.15 13.15 -5.54
C PRO A 2 -11.42 11.81 -5.31
N GLY A 3 -10.80 11.63 -4.14
CA GLY A 3 -10.14 10.38 -3.73
C GLY A 3 -8.86 9.99 -4.49
N TYR A 4 -8.28 10.89 -5.31
CA TYR A 4 -7.08 10.58 -6.10
C TYR A 4 -5.89 10.14 -5.23
N ALA A 5 -5.65 10.81 -4.09
CA ALA A 5 -4.52 10.49 -3.21
C ALA A 5 -4.64 9.07 -2.60
N VAL A 6 -5.85 8.69 -2.18
CA VAL A 6 -6.14 7.34 -1.65
C VAL A 6 -5.95 6.29 -2.74
N ARG A 7 -6.53 6.49 -3.92
CA ARG A 7 -6.37 5.56 -5.06
C ARG A 7 -4.91 5.42 -5.50
N LYS A 8 -4.14 6.52 -5.53
CA LYS A 8 -2.71 6.48 -5.84
C LYS A 8 -1.95 5.59 -4.86
N THR A 9 -2.30 5.66 -3.57
CA THR A 9 -1.70 4.82 -2.53
C THR A 9 -2.11 3.36 -2.70
N LEU A 10 -3.39 3.09 -2.99
CA LEU A 10 -3.90 1.76 -3.27
C LEU A 10 -3.22 1.11 -4.50
N TYR A 11 -3.05 1.84 -5.59
CA TYR A 11 -2.36 1.32 -6.77
C TYR A 11 -0.87 1.07 -6.50
N LYS A 12 -0.23 1.92 -5.69
CA LYS A 12 1.15 1.70 -5.28
C LYS A 12 1.29 0.46 -4.39
N LEU A 13 0.30 0.17 -3.54
CA LEU A 13 0.32 -0.99 -2.65
C LEU A 13 0.47 -2.30 -3.43
N TYR A 14 -0.22 -2.44 -4.58
CA TYR A 14 -0.04 -3.60 -5.46
C TYR A 14 1.44 -3.86 -5.81
N HIS A 15 2.15 -2.81 -6.24
CA HIS A 15 3.56 -2.94 -6.60
C HIS A 15 4.43 -3.30 -5.40
N VAL A 16 4.16 -2.72 -4.22
CA VAL A 16 4.93 -3.02 -3.02
C VAL A 16 4.68 -4.45 -2.54
N LEU A 17 3.44 -4.95 -2.63
CA LEU A 17 3.12 -6.35 -2.35
C LEU A 17 3.84 -7.30 -3.32
N ASN A 18 3.89 -6.95 -4.61
CA ASN A 18 4.65 -7.73 -5.59
C ASN A 18 6.15 -7.77 -5.24
N HIS A 19 6.72 -6.63 -4.82
CA HIS A 19 8.12 -6.59 -4.35
C HIS A 19 8.32 -7.39 -3.06
N ALA A 20 7.35 -7.36 -2.14
CA ALA A 20 7.41 -8.18 -0.93
C ALA A 20 7.41 -9.67 -1.26
N ASN A 21 6.60 -10.12 -2.22
CA ASN A 21 6.56 -11.53 -2.63
C ASN A 21 7.84 -11.98 -3.35
N LEU A 22 8.43 -11.11 -4.17
CA LEU A 22 9.61 -11.46 -4.97
C LEU A 22 10.94 -11.29 -4.21
N PHE A 23 11.02 -10.31 -3.31
CA PHE A 23 12.28 -9.88 -2.70
C PHE A 23 12.25 -9.89 -1.16
N GLY A 24 11.08 -10.07 -0.55
CA GLY A 24 10.93 -10.12 0.91
C GLY A 24 11.40 -8.84 1.62
N GLY A 25 11.85 -9.01 2.86
CA GLY A 25 12.51 -7.95 3.63
C GLY A 25 11.64 -6.71 3.85
N GLY A 26 12.25 -5.53 3.69
CA GLY A 26 11.63 -4.24 4.02
C GLY A 26 10.34 -3.90 3.26
N TYR A 27 10.08 -4.58 2.13
CA TYR A 27 8.85 -4.39 1.36
C TYR A 27 7.61 -4.91 2.11
N ALA A 28 7.74 -5.95 2.94
CA ALA A 28 6.63 -6.44 3.75
C ALA A 28 6.19 -5.39 4.79
N ALA A 29 7.14 -4.84 5.55
CA ALA A 29 6.86 -3.77 6.52
C ALA A 29 6.35 -2.50 5.84
N GLN A 30 6.81 -2.20 4.61
CA GLN A 30 6.28 -1.10 3.82
C GLN A 30 4.81 -1.34 3.42
N ALA A 31 4.48 -2.54 2.95
CA ALA A 31 3.11 -2.91 2.58
C ALA A 31 2.16 -2.80 3.78
N GLU A 32 2.59 -3.28 4.95
CA GLU A 32 1.81 -3.22 6.20
C GLU A 32 1.42 -1.78 6.57
N ARG A 33 2.39 -0.85 6.63
CA ARG A 33 2.11 0.57 6.91
C ARG A 33 1.19 1.21 5.87
N MET A 34 1.30 0.81 4.61
CA MET A 34 0.43 1.30 3.55
C MET A 34 -1.01 0.80 3.70
N ILE A 35 -1.18 -0.46 4.11
CA ILE A 35 -2.50 -1.05 4.41
C ILE A 35 -3.14 -0.34 5.59
N GLU A 36 -2.42 -0.12 6.69
CA GLU A 36 -2.93 0.61 7.86
C GLU A 36 -3.44 2.00 7.49
N ARG A 37 -2.67 2.73 6.67
CA ARG A 37 -3.09 4.05 6.17
C ARG A 37 -4.35 3.98 5.34
N LEU A 38 -4.47 3.01 4.43
CA LEU A 38 -5.66 2.85 3.59
C LEU A 38 -6.89 2.46 4.41
N LEU A 39 -6.73 1.62 5.43
CA LEU A 39 -7.82 1.25 6.34
C LEU A 39 -8.32 2.45 7.16
N ALA A 40 -7.44 3.39 7.51
CA ALA A 40 -7.81 4.63 8.20
C ALA A 40 -8.67 5.57 7.34
N GLU A 41 -8.63 5.47 6.01
CA GLU A 41 -9.45 6.27 5.09
C GLU A 41 -10.88 5.71 4.90
N VAL A 42 -11.17 4.51 5.42
CA VAL A 42 -12.45 3.79 5.30
C VAL A 42 -13.24 3.79 6.61
N ARG A 43 -12.63 4.19 7.72
CA ARG A 43 -13.28 4.40 9.02
C ARG A 43 -14.00 5.74 9.05
#